data_AF-A0A2Z5EBH1-F1
#
_entry.id   AF-A0A2Z5EBH1-F1
#
_cell.length_a   1.000
_cell.length_b   1.000
_cell.length_c   1.000
_cell.angle_alpha   90.00
_cell.angle_beta   90.00
_cell.angle_gamma   90.00
#
_symmetry.space_group_name_H-M   'P 1'
#
loop_
_entity.id
_entity.type
_entity.pdbx_description
1 polymer ?
#
loop_
_entity_poly.entity_id
_entity_poly.type
_entity_poly.pdbx_seq_one_letter_code
_entity_poly.pdbx_strand_id
1 'polypeptide(L)'
;MKSSKAIALGAALFGMATISGPAIAQQPSTGAAPSASSAKYSDTEVNQFTKAVMALQSIQKDAAVPAADKQAKMAGAVQQSGLPPEKFNEIATASNTDQALMQRIQLAAGKMQGAAKNP
;
A
#
# COMPACT_ATOMS: atom_id res chain seq x y z
N MET A 1 55.05 -7.14 -26.71
CA MET A 1 54.17 -8.16 -26.08
C MET A 1 53.01 -8.41 -27.04
N LYS A 2 52.98 -9.56 -27.75
CA LYS A 2 52.07 -10.71 -27.52
C LYS A 2 50.61 -10.26 -27.28
N SER A 3 49.75 -10.25 -28.32
CA SER A 3 48.85 -11.38 -28.71
C SER A 3 47.60 -11.44 -27.80
N SER A 4 46.33 -11.61 -28.22
CA SER A 4 45.71 -11.94 -29.50
C SER A 4 44.18 -11.75 -29.41
N LYS A 5 43.57 -11.73 -30.59
CA LYS A 5 42.14 -11.74 -30.95
C LYS A 5 41.22 -12.71 -30.18
N ALA A 6 39.96 -12.27 -30.09
CA ALA A 6 38.68 -12.98 -30.29
C ALA A 6 38.50 -14.42 -29.78
N ILE A 7 37.38 -14.66 -29.08
CA ILE A 7 36.53 -15.85 -29.27
C ILE A 7 35.08 -15.48 -28.93
N ALA A 8 34.20 -15.86 -29.86
CA ALA A 8 32.75 -15.76 -29.78
C ALA A 8 32.14 -17.03 -29.18
N LEU A 9 30.83 -16.96 -28.90
CA LEU A 9 29.87 -18.07 -28.85
C LEU A 9 30.00 -19.10 -27.73
N GLY A 10 28.90 -19.33 -27.01
CA GLY A 10 28.73 -20.52 -26.19
C GLY A 10 27.48 -20.49 -25.32
N ALA A 11 26.34 -20.79 -25.92
CA ALA A 11 25.13 -21.11 -25.18
C ALA A 11 25.27 -22.47 -24.46
N ALA A 12 24.63 -22.53 -23.30
CA ALA A 12 23.91 -23.68 -22.75
C ALA A 12 24.64 -24.69 -21.84
N LEU A 13 23.85 -25.10 -20.83
CA LEU A 13 23.77 -26.40 -20.16
C LEU A 13 24.54 -26.62 -18.84
N PHE A 14 23.70 -26.81 -17.80
CA PHE A 14 23.87 -27.68 -16.63
C PHE A 14 24.86 -27.29 -15.52
N GLY A 15 24.28 -26.78 -14.44
CA GLY A 15 24.80 -26.97 -13.09
C GLY A 15 23.68 -27.45 -12.17
N MET A 16 23.40 -28.75 -12.17
CA MET A 16 22.67 -29.40 -11.07
C MET A 16 23.57 -29.35 -9.83
N ALA A 17 23.36 -28.34 -8.98
CA ALA A 17 23.81 -28.36 -7.60
C ALA A 17 22.59 -28.66 -6.72
N THR A 18 22.48 -29.92 -6.28
CA THR A 18 21.53 -30.33 -5.24
C THR A 18 21.94 -29.67 -3.92
N ILE A 19 21.31 -28.54 -3.60
CA ILE A 19 21.28 -28.02 -2.23
C ILE A 19 19.87 -28.23 -1.68
N SER A 20 19.72 -29.31 -0.91
CA SER A 20 18.56 -29.52 -0.05
C SER A 20 18.68 -28.58 1.15
N GLY A 21 18.06 -27.42 1.03
CA GLY A 21 17.82 -26.47 2.12
C GLY A 21 16.84 -25.41 1.60
N PRO A 22 15.91 -24.89 2.41
CA PRO A 22 15.06 -23.79 1.98
C PRO A 22 15.97 -22.58 1.76
N ALA A 23 16.42 -22.42 0.52
CA ALA A 23 17.05 -21.22 0.03
C ALA A 23 15.99 -20.12 0.13
N ILE A 24 16.15 -19.25 1.13
CA ILE A 24 15.64 -17.89 1.03
C ILE A 24 16.39 -17.22 -0.12
N ALA A 25 15.95 -17.46 -1.35
CA ALA A 25 16.25 -16.60 -2.46
C ALA A 25 15.75 -15.21 -2.06
N GLN A 26 16.68 -14.33 -1.67
CA GLN A 26 16.40 -12.90 -1.63
C GLN A 26 16.25 -12.46 -3.10
N GLN A 27 15.04 -12.67 -3.60
CA GLN A 27 14.58 -12.18 -4.89
C GLN A 27 14.83 -10.66 -4.93
N PRO A 28 15.43 -10.12 -6.00
CA PRO A 28 15.52 -8.68 -6.17
C PRO A 28 14.11 -8.09 -6.10
N SER A 29 13.94 -7.10 -5.22
CA SER A 29 12.68 -6.42 -4.89
C SER A 29 11.92 -6.00 -6.16
N THR A 30 11.03 -6.88 -6.61
CA THR A 30 10.14 -6.68 -7.75
C THR A 30 8.72 -6.82 -7.23
N GLY A 31 8.23 -5.74 -6.61
CA GLY A 31 6.90 -5.64 -6.01
C GLY A 31 6.72 -6.52 -4.78
N ALA A 32 6.26 -5.94 -3.67
CA ALA A 32 5.62 -6.76 -2.65
C ALA A 32 4.52 -7.55 -3.37
N ALA A 33 4.63 -8.88 -3.41
CA ALA A 33 3.54 -9.71 -3.88
C ALA A 33 2.28 -9.25 -3.13
N PRO A 34 1.14 -8.99 -3.80
CA PRO A 34 -0.06 -8.55 -3.12
C PRO A 34 -0.34 -9.56 -2.00
N SER A 35 -0.20 -9.11 -0.76
CA SER A 35 -0.57 -9.95 0.37
C SER A 35 -2.03 -10.32 0.17
N ALA A 36 -2.40 -11.56 0.47
CA ALA A 36 -3.77 -12.05 0.22
C ALA A 36 -4.83 -11.13 0.87
N SER A 37 -4.47 -10.40 1.93
CA SER A 37 -5.28 -9.37 2.61
C SER A 37 -5.49 -8.11 1.75
N SER A 38 -4.47 -7.60 1.04
CA SER A 38 -4.62 -6.49 0.08
C SER A 38 -5.60 -6.77 -1.05
N ALA A 39 -5.75 -8.04 -1.44
CA ALA A 39 -6.73 -8.46 -2.44
C ALA A 39 -8.15 -8.63 -1.86
N LYS A 40 -8.31 -8.64 -0.52
CA LYS A 40 -9.63 -8.69 0.14
C LYS A 40 -10.36 -7.35 0.09
N TYR A 41 -9.64 -6.24 -0.06
CA TYR A 41 -10.22 -4.90 -0.08
C TYR A 41 -10.18 -4.34 -1.50
N SER A 42 -11.35 -3.93 -1.98
CA SER A 42 -11.50 -3.28 -3.27
C SER A 42 -10.85 -1.89 -3.27
N ASP A 43 -10.49 -1.40 -4.46
CA ASP A 43 -9.94 -0.04 -4.59
C ASP A 43 -10.91 1.02 -4.08
N THR A 44 -12.22 0.81 -4.28
CA THR A 44 -13.27 1.65 -3.72
C THR A 44 -13.19 1.69 -2.20
N GLU A 45 -13.08 0.55 -1.52
CA GLU A 45 -13.00 0.49 -0.05
C GLU A 45 -11.74 1.18 0.47
N VAL A 46 -10.61 0.99 -0.21
CA VAL A 46 -9.35 1.68 0.10
C VAL A 46 -9.48 3.19 -0.08
N ASN A 47 -10.15 3.65 -1.14
CA ASN A 47 -10.36 5.07 -1.40
C ASN A 47 -11.29 5.71 -0.34
N GLN A 48 -12.38 5.02 0.02
CA GLN A 48 -13.32 5.45 1.05
C GLN A 48 -12.67 5.46 2.43
N PHE A 49 -11.87 4.44 2.77
CA PHE A 49 -11.04 4.42 3.99
C PHE A 49 -10.11 5.63 4.04
N THR A 50 -9.40 5.88 2.94
CA THR A 50 -8.45 6.98 2.86
C THR A 50 -9.16 8.34 3.02
N LYS A 51 -10.34 8.50 2.41
CA LYS A 51 -11.19 9.69 2.59
C LYS A 51 -11.60 9.89 4.04
N ALA A 52 -12.03 8.82 4.72
CA ALA A 52 -12.37 8.85 6.14
C ALA A 52 -11.17 9.29 6.99
N VAL A 53 -10.00 8.67 6.79
CA VAL A 53 -8.77 8.99 7.54
C VAL A 53 -8.35 10.45 7.34
N MET A 54 -8.40 10.96 6.11
CA MET A 54 -8.07 12.36 5.83
C MET A 54 -9.05 13.32 6.50
N ALA A 55 -10.35 13.04 6.43
CA ALA A 55 -11.36 13.85 7.10
C ALA A 55 -11.21 13.81 8.62
N LEU A 56 -10.94 12.64 9.21
CA LEU A 56 -10.66 12.47 10.63
C LEU A 56 -9.45 13.31 11.05
N GLN A 57 -8.34 13.22 10.30
CA GLN A 57 -7.14 13.99 10.58
C GLN A 57 -7.37 15.49 10.47
N SER A 58 -8.15 15.94 9.47
CA SER A 58 -8.54 17.34 9.34
C SER A 58 -9.32 17.80 10.56
N ILE A 59 -10.35 17.06 10.98
CA ILE A 59 -11.17 17.38 12.16
C ILE A 59 -10.31 17.39 13.44
N GLN A 60 -9.40 16.44 13.58
CA GLN A 60 -8.53 16.33 14.74
C GLN A 60 -7.56 17.52 14.82
N LYS A 61 -6.95 17.91 13.69
CA LYS A 61 -6.03 19.04 13.59
C LYS A 61 -6.72 20.42 13.59
N ASP A 62 -8.01 20.46 13.31
CA ASP A 62 -8.79 21.69 13.33
C ASP A 62 -8.97 22.20 14.77
N ALA A 63 -8.19 23.22 15.15
CA ALA A 63 -8.25 23.84 16.46
C ALA A 63 -9.53 24.68 16.67
N ALA A 64 -10.27 25.02 15.61
CA ALA A 64 -11.54 25.73 15.71
C ALA A 64 -12.71 24.80 16.06
N VAL A 65 -12.55 23.48 15.90
CA VAL A 65 -13.55 22.48 16.33
C VAL A 65 -13.34 22.15 17.82
N PRO A 66 -14.33 22.41 18.70
CA PRO A 66 -14.27 22.03 20.11
C PRO A 66 -14.10 20.51 20.26
N ALA A 67 -13.35 20.06 21.27
CA ALA A 67 -13.13 18.64 21.52
C ALA A 67 -14.43 17.84 21.68
N ALA A 68 -15.46 18.45 22.27
CA ALA A 68 -16.80 17.86 22.42
C ALA A 68 -17.48 17.59 21.05
N ASP A 69 -17.29 18.48 20.08
CA ASP A 69 -17.86 18.37 18.73
C ASP A 69 -17.02 17.47 17.82
N LYS A 70 -15.73 17.28 18.11
CA LYS A 70 -14.83 16.44 17.29
C LYS A 70 -15.38 15.02 17.14
N GLN A 71 -15.89 14.42 18.21
CA GLN A 71 -16.39 13.05 18.14
C GLN A 71 -17.60 12.90 17.21
N ALA A 72 -18.54 13.86 17.27
CA ALA A 72 -19.70 13.90 16.37
C ALA A 72 -19.29 14.13 14.91
N LYS A 73 -18.36 15.07 14.67
CA LYS A 73 -17.82 15.33 13.33
C LYS A 73 -17.05 14.15 12.76
N MET A 74 -16.28 13.46 13.59
CA MET A 74 -15.53 12.26 13.20
C MET A 74 -16.47 11.13 12.79
N ALA A 75 -17.52 10.87 13.57
CA ALA A 75 -18.54 9.88 13.21
C ALA A 75 -19.23 10.23 11.88
N GLY A 76 -19.60 11.50 11.69
CA GLY A 76 -20.16 11.99 10.43
C GLY A 76 -19.19 11.82 9.25
N ALA A 77 -17.91 12.10 9.43
CA ALA A 77 -16.89 11.93 8.40
C ALA A 77 -16.71 10.46 7.97
N VAL A 78 -16.73 9.52 8.91
CA VAL A 78 -16.72 8.08 8.61
C VAL A 78 -17.97 7.69 7.84
N GLN A 79 -19.15 8.18 8.23
CA GLN A 79 -20.40 7.92 7.50
C GLN A 79 -20.37 8.51 6.07
N GLN A 80 -19.88 9.74 5.90
CA GLN A 80 -19.74 10.40 4.60
C GLN A 80 -18.66 9.80 3.70
N SER A 81 -17.75 9.04 4.30
CA SER A 81 -16.81 8.22 3.55
C SER A 81 -17.50 7.07 2.85
N GLY A 82 -18.74 6.71 3.18
CA GLY A 82 -19.44 5.56 2.59
C GLY A 82 -18.82 4.21 2.93
N LEU A 83 -17.82 4.18 3.84
CA LEU A 83 -17.24 2.98 4.39
C LEU A 83 -17.94 2.66 5.73
N PRO A 84 -18.45 1.43 5.92
CA PRO A 84 -18.99 1.06 7.21
C PRO A 84 -17.86 1.02 8.27
N PRO A 85 -18.17 1.33 9.54
CA PRO A 85 -17.16 1.41 10.60
C PRO A 85 -16.43 0.09 10.83
N GLU A 86 -17.10 -1.04 10.61
CA GLU A 86 -16.48 -2.38 10.66
C GLU A 86 -15.37 -2.51 9.62
N LYS A 87 -15.64 -2.18 8.35
CA LYS A 87 -14.64 -2.20 7.28
C LYS A 87 -13.51 -1.21 7.50
N PHE A 88 -13.82 -0.03 8.06
CA PHE A 88 -12.78 0.93 8.44
C PHE A 88 -11.80 0.31 9.42
N ASN A 89 -12.30 -0.33 10.49
CA ASN A 89 -11.46 -0.95 11.50
C ASN A 89 -10.69 -2.18 10.97
N GLU A 90 -11.32 -2.97 10.10
CA GLU A 90 -10.68 -4.09 9.40
C GLU A 90 -9.50 -3.62 8.53
N ILE A 91 -9.72 -2.61 7.68
CA ILE A 91 -8.70 -2.03 6.81
C ILE A 91 -7.60 -1.36 7.64
N ALA A 92 -7.95 -0.64 8.72
CA ALA A 92 -6.98 -0.04 9.63
C ALA A 92 -6.05 -1.11 10.23
N THR A 93 -6.62 -2.20 10.75
CA THR A 93 -5.85 -3.30 11.32
C THR A 93 -5.00 -3.99 10.26
N ALA A 94 -5.59 -4.33 9.11
CA ALA A 94 -4.89 -4.97 8.01
C ALA A 94 -3.74 -4.10 7.48
N SER A 95 -3.93 -2.78 7.40
CA SER A 95 -2.91 -1.84 6.93
C SER A 95 -1.68 -1.82 7.83
N ASN A 96 -1.79 -2.16 9.12
CA ASN A 96 -0.64 -2.22 10.00
C ASN A 96 0.28 -3.42 9.69
N THR A 97 -0.27 -4.50 9.15
CA THR A 97 0.48 -5.74 8.83
C THR A 97 0.73 -5.93 7.33
N ASP A 98 -0.06 -5.27 6.49
CA ASP A 98 -0.03 -5.41 5.05
C ASP A 98 0.58 -4.17 4.38
N GLN A 99 1.85 -4.31 4.00
CA GLN A 99 2.60 -3.26 3.32
C GLN A 99 2.00 -2.90 1.95
N ALA A 100 1.45 -3.87 1.20
CA ALA A 100 0.83 -3.60 -0.10
C ALA A 100 -0.45 -2.78 0.07
N LEU A 101 -1.24 -3.04 1.12
CA LEU A 101 -2.42 -2.26 1.46
C LEU A 101 -2.04 -0.82 1.85
N MET A 102 -0.98 -0.64 2.65
CA MET A 102 -0.45 0.68 2.96
C MET A 102 -0.03 1.46 1.71
N GLN A 103 0.61 0.80 0.73
CA GLN A 103 1.00 1.45 -0.52
C GLN A 103 -0.23 1.89 -1.32
N ARG A 104 -1.29 1.07 -1.37
CA ARG A 104 -2.55 1.44 -2.03
C ARG A 104 -3.24 2.63 -1.36
N ILE A 105 -3.29 2.65 -0.02
CA ILE A 105 -3.83 3.77 0.78
C ILE A 105 -3.04 5.06 0.49
N GLN A 106 -1.71 4.99 0.47
CA GLN A 106 -0.86 6.14 0.14
C GLN A 106 -1.08 6.64 -1.30
N LEU A 107 -1.21 5.74 -2.27
CA LEU A 107 -1.56 6.09 -3.65
C LEU A 107 -2.94 6.76 -3.72
N ALA A 108 -3.95 6.21 -3.05
CA ALA A 108 -5.29 6.78 -2.97
C ALA A 108 -5.26 8.19 -2.37
N ALA A 109 -4.48 8.41 -1.31
CA ALA A 109 -4.31 9.70 -0.67
C ALA A 109 -3.67 10.71 -1.63
N GLY A 110 -2.58 10.31 -2.31
CA GLY A 110 -1.91 11.14 -3.31
C GLY A 110 -2.81 11.50 -4.50
N LYS A 111 -3.64 10.55 -4.98
CA LYS A 111 -4.65 10.80 -6.02
C LYS A 111 -5.69 11.83 -5.57
N MET A 112 -6.19 11.74 -4.33
CA MET A 112 -7.15 12.70 -3.78
C MET A 112 -6.54 14.08 -3.56
N GLN A 113 -5.28 14.17 -3.14
CA GLN A 113 -4.56 15.43 -3.00
C GLN A 113 -4.25 16.07 -4.37
N GLY A 114 -3.93 15.26 -5.38
CA GLY A 114 -3.73 15.71 -6.76
C GLY A 114 -5.03 16.20 -7.41
N ALA A 115 -6.15 15.52 -7.17
CA ALA A 115 -7.48 15.94 -7.62
C ALA A 115 -7.92 17.28 -6.99
N ALA A 116 -7.48 17.59 -5.77
CA ALA A 116 -7.75 18.88 -5.13
C ALA A 116 -6.88 20.05 -5.68
N LYS A 117 -5.81 19.76 -6.44
CA LYS A 117 -4.86 20.76 -6.94
C LYS A 117 -5.07 21.18 -8.40
N ASN A 118 -5.97 20.53 -9.14
CA ASN A 118 -6.45 21.00 -10.46
C ASN A 118 -7.95 21.33 -10.38
N PRO A 119 -8.33 22.53 -9.89
CA PRO A 119 -9.64 23.11 -10.16
C PRO A 119 -9.76 23.60 -11.60
#